data_AF-A0A5C7R9Y6-F1
#
_entry.id   AF-A0A5C7R9Y6-F1
#
_cell.length_a   1.000
_cell.length_b   1.000
_cell.length_c   1.000
_cell.angle_alpha   90.00
_cell.angle_beta   90.00
_cell.angle_gamma   90.00
#
_symmetry.space_group_name_H-M   'P 1'
#
loop_
_entity.id
_entity.type
_entity.pdbx_description
1 polymer ?
#
loop_
_entity_poly.entity_id
_entity_poly.type
_entity_poly.pdbx_seq_one_letter_code
_entity_poly.pdbx_strand_id
1 'polypeptide(L)'
;MKYLVQGIALACLALLSSSVYAAPLPYGEVTCKSGYVWREAHTTDYVCVTPAVRAQTKADNQQANNRRSPTGGPYGRDTCKSGYVWRDAFAGDHVCVTPEARAQAADDNAHAEERFVR
;
A
#
# COMPACT_ATOMS: atom_id res chain seq x y z
N MET A 1 -58.17 42.68 -38.50
CA MET A 1 -56.83 42.10 -38.67
C MET A 1 -56.35 41.61 -37.31
N LYS A 2 -56.16 40.29 -37.20
CA LYS A 2 -55.72 39.57 -36.01
C LYS A 2 -54.19 39.59 -35.95
N TYR A 3 -53.59 39.96 -34.82
CA TYR A 3 -52.25 39.46 -34.47
C TYR A 3 -52.21 39.16 -32.96
N LEU A 4 -52.08 37.86 -32.67
CA LEU A 4 -51.84 37.27 -31.36
C LEU A 4 -50.41 37.64 -30.91
N VAL A 5 -50.24 38.10 -29.68
CA VAL A 5 -48.91 38.18 -29.05
C VAL A 5 -48.66 36.83 -28.38
N GLN A 6 -47.82 35.98 -28.97
CA GLN A 6 -47.32 34.76 -28.35
C GLN A 6 -46.01 35.07 -27.62
N GLY A 7 -46.05 34.99 -26.28
CA GLY A 7 -44.88 35.06 -25.43
C GLY A 7 -43.99 33.84 -25.63
N ILE A 8 -42.73 34.07 -26.00
CA ILE A 8 -41.70 33.03 -26.02
C ILE A 8 -41.11 32.97 -24.61
N ALA A 9 -41.56 32.03 -23.80
CA ALA A 9 -40.88 31.66 -22.57
C ALA A 9 -39.63 30.85 -22.95
N LEU A 10 -38.44 31.47 -22.89
CA LEU A 10 -37.18 30.74 -22.94
C LEU A 10 -37.05 29.90 -21.67
N ALA A 11 -37.31 28.60 -21.79
CA ALA A 11 -36.95 27.63 -20.76
C ALA A 11 -35.43 27.38 -20.84
N CYS A 12 -34.66 27.99 -19.92
CA CYS A 12 -33.28 27.61 -19.67
C CYS A 12 -33.26 26.20 -19.07
N LEU A 13 -32.94 25.17 -19.88
CA LEU A 13 -32.57 23.85 -19.36
C LEU A 13 -31.23 23.98 -18.65
N ALA A 14 -31.25 24.08 -17.32
CA ALA A 14 -30.06 23.92 -16.51
C ALA A 14 -29.60 22.45 -16.60
N LEU A 15 -28.53 22.20 -17.34
CA LEU A 15 -27.81 20.92 -17.29
C LEU A 15 -27.17 20.79 -15.91
N LEU A 16 -27.83 20.05 -15.01
CA LEU A 16 -27.26 19.64 -13.74
C LEU A 16 -26.18 18.59 -14.02
N SER A 17 -24.93 19.02 -14.22
CA SER A 17 -23.78 18.13 -14.22
C SER A 17 -23.65 17.53 -12.81
N SER A 18 -24.18 16.32 -12.63
CA SER A 18 -23.93 15.53 -11.42
C SER A 18 -22.48 15.06 -11.48
N SER A 19 -21.57 15.80 -10.84
CA SER A 19 -20.22 15.33 -10.60
C SER A 19 -20.32 14.07 -9.73
N VAL A 20 -20.03 12.91 -10.32
CA VAL A 20 -19.89 11.65 -9.59
C VAL A 20 -18.55 11.70 -8.87
N TYR A 21 -18.48 12.44 -7.75
CA TYR A 21 -17.32 12.39 -6.89
C TYR A 21 -17.32 11.02 -6.19
N ALA A 22 -16.32 10.20 -6.51
CA ALA A 22 -16.02 9.02 -5.69
C ALA A 22 -15.77 9.50 -4.26
N ALA A 23 -16.41 8.85 -3.28
CA ALA A 23 -16.18 9.17 -1.88
C ALA A 23 -14.68 9.00 -1.57
N PRO A 24 -14.07 9.91 -0.80
CA PRO A 24 -12.66 9.79 -0.42
C PRO A 24 -12.45 8.46 0.31
N LEU A 25 -11.40 7.74 -0.07
CA LEU A 25 -11.04 6.48 0.57
C LEU A 25 -10.64 6.70 2.04
N PRO A 26 -10.91 5.75 2.95
CA PRO A 26 -10.68 5.91 4.38
C PRO A 26 -9.25 6.28 4.80
N TYR A 27 -8.23 5.93 4.02
CA TYR A 27 -6.81 6.10 4.39
C TYR A 27 -5.95 6.80 3.31
N GLY A 28 -6.58 7.53 2.37
CA GLY A 28 -5.89 8.21 1.27
C GLY A 28 -5.90 7.42 -0.05
N GLU A 29 -5.05 7.81 -1.00
CA GLU A 29 -5.04 7.30 -2.40
C GLU A 29 -4.85 5.79 -2.52
N VAL A 30 -4.27 5.14 -1.51
CA VAL A 30 -4.11 3.68 -1.44
C VAL A 30 -4.71 3.16 -0.15
N THR A 31 -5.85 2.47 -0.25
CA THR A 31 -6.50 1.82 0.90
C THR A 31 -6.53 0.31 0.69
N CYS A 32 -6.19 -0.49 1.71
CA CYS A 32 -6.29 -1.94 1.58
C CYS A 32 -7.73 -2.41 1.39
N LYS A 33 -7.92 -3.43 0.53
CA LYS A 33 -9.19 -4.15 0.41
C LYS A 33 -9.57 -4.77 1.75
N SER A 34 -10.88 -4.98 1.97
CA SER A 34 -11.36 -5.68 3.17
C SER A 34 -10.63 -7.02 3.37
N GLY A 35 -10.19 -7.29 4.60
CA GLY A 35 -9.38 -8.46 4.94
C GLY A 35 -7.86 -8.26 4.82
N TYR A 36 -7.41 -7.15 4.24
CA TYR A 36 -6.00 -6.79 4.13
C TYR A 36 -5.67 -5.54 4.97
N VAL A 37 -4.41 -5.43 5.35
CA VAL A 37 -3.83 -4.31 6.11
C VAL A 37 -2.46 -3.98 5.54
N TRP A 38 -1.98 -2.74 5.71
CA TRP A 38 -0.60 -2.41 5.34
C TRP A 38 0.39 -3.30 6.07
N ARG A 39 1.41 -3.78 5.36
CA ARG A 39 2.44 -4.70 5.87
C ARG A 39 3.27 -4.07 6.98
N GLU A 40 3.47 -2.75 6.94
CA GLU A 40 4.28 -1.99 7.89
C GLU A 40 5.74 -2.47 7.96
N ALA A 41 6.32 -2.83 6.81
CA ALA A 41 7.77 -3.02 6.71
C ALA A 41 8.55 -1.73 7.03
N HIS A 42 7.96 -0.59 6.66
CA HIS A 42 8.42 0.77 6.89
C HIS A 42 7.21 1.71 6.91
N THR A 43 7.38 2.97 7.32
CA THR A 43 6.29 3.97 7.35
C THR A 43 5.75 4.33 5.97
N THR A 44 6.49 4.01 4.90
CA THR A 44 6.14 4.26 3.50
C THR A 44 5.89 2.98 2.73
N ASP A 45 5.78 1.83 3.40
CA ASP A 45 5.44 0.56 2.78
C ASP A 45 3.91 0.36 2.77
N TYR A 46 3.30 0.68 1.63
CA TYR A 46 1.85 0.60 1.43
C TYR A 46 1.38 -0.75 0.86
N VAL A 47 2.25 -1.77 0.81
CA VAL A 47 1.85 -3.12 0.37
C VAL A 47 0.83 -3.70 1.34
N CYS A 48 -0.31 -4.12 0.81
CA CYS A 48 -1.40 -4.71 1.57
C CYS A 48 -1.20 -6.23 1.70
N VAL A 49 -1.28 -6.73 2.94
CA VAL A 49 -1.07 -8.15 3.30
C VAL A 49 -2.13 -8.60 4.31
N THR A 50 -2.15 -9.89 4.64
CA THR A 50 -3.05 -10.39 5.69
C THR A 50 -2.60 -9.87 7.07
N PRO A 51 -3.51 -9.78 8.06
CA PRO A 51 -3.13 -9.41 9.43
C PRO A 51 -2.04 -10.29 10.04
N ALA A 52 -1.99 -11.58 9.68
CA ALA A 52 -0.94 -12.50 10.12
C ALA A 52 0.44 -12.11 9.57
N VAL A 53 0.54 -11.76 8.28
CA VAL A 53 1.79 -11.31 7.66
C VAL A 53 2.26 -9.97 8.24
N ARG A 54 1.34 -9.04 8.56
CA ARG A 54 1.69 -7.81 9.28
C ARG A 54 2.25 -8.10 10.67
N ALA A 55 1.65 -9.03 11.41
CA ALA A 55 2.16 -9.44 12.73
C ALA A 55 3.56 -10.07 12.64
N GLN A 56 3.79 -10.92 11.63
CA GLN A 56 5.11 -11.48 11.34
C GLN A 56 6.13 -10.38 10.99
N THR A 57 5.76 -9.45 10.10
CA THR A 57 6.60 -8.30 9.72
C THR A 57 7.01 -7.47 10.95
N LYS A 58 6.08 -7.21 11.86
CA LYS A 58 6.37 -6.51 13.10
C LYS A 58 7.38 -7.27 13.98
N ALA A 59 7.23 -8.59 14.11
CA ALA A 59 8.17 -9.42 14.85
C ALA A 59 9.56 -9.42 14.18
N ASP A 60 9.62 -9.43 12.86
CA ASP A 60 10.87 -9.35 12.09
C ASP A 60 11.57 -8.01 12.29
N ASN A 61 10.84 -6.89 12.24
CA ASN A 61 11.37 -5.56 12.54
C ASN A 61 11.95 -5.49 13.97
N GLN A 62 11.28 -6.10 14.95
CA GLN A 62 11.77 -6.16 16.34
C GLN A 62 13.05 -6.98 16.50
N GLN A 63 13.23 -8.02 15.68
CA GLN A 63 14.39 -8.90 15.72
C GLN A 63 15.53 -8.47 14.78
N ALA A 64 15.36 -7.38 14.03
CA ALA A 64 16.31 -6.93 13.00
C ALA A 64 17.75 -6.84 13.52
N ASN A 65 17.94 -6.20 14.68
CA ASN A 65 19.26 -6.06 15.30
C ASN A 65 19.81 -7.39 15.85
N ASN A 66 18.95 -8.25 16.39
CA ASN A 66 19.35 -9.54 16.95
C ASN A 66 19.83 -10.51 15.88
N ARG A 67 19.36 -10.35 14.63
CA ARG A 67 19.71 -11.20 13.48
C ARG A 67 20.82 -10.61 12.61
N ARG A 68 21.25 -9.38 12.88
CA ARG A 68 22.39 -8.73 12.23
C ARG A 68 23.70 -9.18 12.86
N SER A 69 24.75 -9.32 12.05
CA SER A 69 26.09 -9.56 12.53
C SER A 69 26.56 -8.38 13.39
N PRO A 70 27.06 -8.59 14.62
CA PRO A 70 27.48 -7.49 15.50
C PRO A 70 28.71 -6.74 14.98
N THR A 71 29.49 -7.36 14.09
CA THR A 71 30.72 -6.81 13.51
C THR A 71 30.58 -6.49 12.02
N GLY A 72 29.35 -6.54 11.47
CA GLY A 72 29.13 -6.45 10.03
C GLY A 72 29.63 -7.68 9.27
N GLY A 73 30.01 -7.50 8.01
CA GLY A 73 30.53 -8.59 7.17
C GLY A 73 30.63 -8.21 5.69
N PRO A 74 30.63 -9.20 4.78
CA PRO A 74 30.85 -9.00 3.33
C PRO A 74 29.91 -7.98 2.66
N TYR A 75 28.74 -7.71 3.25
CA TYR A 75 27.75 -6.77 2.75
C TYR A 75 27.65 -5.50 3.61
N GLY A 76 28.72 -5.18 4.35
CA GLY A 76 28.81 -4.00 5.21
C GLY A 76 28.14 -4.18 6.57
N ARG A 77 27.82 -3.07 7.22
CA ARG A 77 27.32 -3.03 8.61
C ARG A 77 25.99 -3.78 8.81
N ASP A 78 25.17 -3.87 7.76
CA ASP A 78 23.85 -4.48 7.82
C ASP A 78 23.90 -5.99 7.51
N THR A 79 25.09 -6.59 7.36
CA THR A 79 25.26 -8.03 7.08
C THR A 79 24.48 -8.88 8.09
N CYS A 80 23.67 -9.81 7.61
CA CYS A 80 22.92 -10.74 8.45
C CYS A 80 23.79 -11.88 9.00
N LYS A 81 23.42 -12.42 10.16
CA LYS A 81 23.98 -13.67 10.69
C LYS A 81 23.68 -14.84 9.75
N SER A 82 24.48 -15.91 9.83
CA SER A 82 24.22 -17.15 9.08
C SER A 82 22.79 -17.65 9.31
N GLY A 83 22.11 -18.07 8.23
CA GLY A 83 20.71 -18.48 8.23
C GLY A 83 19.70 -17.34 8.02
N TYR A 84 20.15 -16.09 7.96
CA TYR A 84 19.29 -14.92 7.69
C TYR A 84 19.73 -14.18 6.43
N VAL A 85 18.78 -13.51 5.80
CA VAL A 85 18.95 -12.68 4.61
C VAL A 85 18.22 -11.35 4.79
N TRP A 86 18.57 -10.32 4.02
CA TRP A 86 17.75 -9.11 3.95
C TRP A 86 16.37 -9.44 3.39
N ARG A 87 15.33 -8.92 4.03
CA ARG A 87 13.95 -9.12 3.61
C ARG A 87 13.67 -8.51 2.25
N ASP A 88 14.31 -7.39 1.92
CA ASP A 88 14.26 -6.80 0.58
C ASP A 88 12.81 -6.48 0.14
N ALA A 89 11.98 -6.04 1.09
CA ALA A 89 10.58 -5.69 0.84
C ALA A 89 10.43 -4.42 0.01
N PHE A 90 11.42 -3.53 0.06
CA PHE A 90 11.56 -2.32 -0.74
C PHE A 90 13.06 -1.96 -0.80
N ALA A 91 13.43 -1.03 -1.68
CA ALA A 91 14.82 -0.60 -1.82
C ALA A 91 15.39 -0.08 -0.49
N GLY A 92 16.42 -0.75 0.02
CA GLY A 92 17.07 -0.41 1.29
C GLY A 92 16.53 -1.15 2.52
N ASP A 93 15.59 -2.08 2.35
CA ASP A 93 15.10 -2.93 3.45
C ASP A 93 16.10 -4.02 3.84
N HIS A 94 17.04 -3.65 4.71
CA HIS A 94 18.06 -4.56 5.26
C HIS A 94 17.65 -5.19 6.59
N VAL A 95 16.35 -5.36 6.85
CA VAL A 95 15.87 -6.15 8.00
C VAL A 95 16.25 -7.61 7.77
N CYS A 96 16.98 -8.20 8.72
CA CYS A 96 17.39 -9.60 8.63
C CYS A 96 16.24 -10.55 9.01
N VAL A 97 15.83 -11.39 8.06
CA VAL A 97 14.72 -12.34 8.16
C VAL A 97 15.13 -13.71 7.63
N THR A 98 14.28 -14.71 7.77
CA THR A 98 14.53 -16.03 7.16
C THR A 98 14.36 -15.96 5.64
N PRO A 99 14.98 -16.87 4.86
CA PRO A 99 14.77 -16.93 3.42
C PRO A 99 13.30 -17.03 3.00
N GLU A 100 12.47 -17.72 3.78
CA GLU A 100 11.03 -17.88 3.53
C GLU A 100 10.29 -16.55 3.69
N ALA A 101 10.63 -15.75 4.71
CA ALA A 101 10.05 -14.43 4.91
C ALA A 101 10.45 -13.44 3.79
N ARG A 102 11.68 -13.56 3.25
CA ARG A 102 12.09 -12.81 2.06
C ARG A 102 11.25 -13.22 0.84
N ALA A 103 11.05 -14.52 0.62
CA ALA A 103 10.22 -15.01 -0.46
C ALA A 103 8.76 -14.54 -0.33
N GLN A 104 8.19 -14.56 0.88
CA GLN A 104 6.86 -14.01 1.15
C GLN A 104 6.79 -12.50 0.85
N ALA A 105 7.80 -11.72 1.25
CA ALA A 105 7.81 -10.28 0.96
C ALA A 105 7.85 -9.97 -0.54
N ALA A 106 8.57 -10.78 -1.32
CA ALA A 106 8.59 -10.68 -2.78
C ALA A 106 7.23 -11.06 -3.40
N ASP A 107 6.58 -12.11 -2.90
CA ASP A 107 5.22 -12.49 -3.33
C ASP A 107 4.19 -11.40 -3.01
N ASP A 108 4.28 -10.80 -1.82
CA ASP A 108 3.40 -9.71 -1.42
C ASP A 108 3.56 -8.48 -2.33
N ASN A 109 4.79 -8.17 -2.73
CA ASN A 109 5.07 -7.10 -3.67
C ASN A 109 4.47 -7.40 -5.07
N ALA A 110 4.56 -8.65 -5.53
CA ALA A 110 4.02 -9.07 -6.83
C ALA A 110 2.48 -8.93 -6.90
N HIS A 111 1.79 -9.12 -5.77
CA HIS A 111 0.33 -9.03 -5.68
C HIS A 111 -0.17 -7.69 -5.11
N ALA A 112 0.69 -6.67 -4.98
CA ALA A 112 0.34 -5.42 -4.32
C ALA A 112 -0.88 -4.73 -4.95
N GLU A 113 -0.91 -4.63 -6.28
CA GLU A 113 -2.00 -4.02 -7.07
C GLU A 113 -3.35 -4.73 -6.88
N GLU A 114 -3.35 -6.00 -6.50
CA GLU A 114 -4.57 -6.78 -6.31
C GLU A 114 -5.19 -6.58 -4.93
N ARG A 115 -4.47 -5.97 -3.98
CA ARG A 115 -4.83 -5.95 -2.56
C ARG A 115 -5.21 -4.55 -2.04
N PHE A 116 -5.15 -3.51 -2.88
CA PHE A 116 -5.65 -2.16 -2.55
C PHE A 116 -6.82 -1.72 -3.44
N VAL A 117 -7.49 -0.65 -3.01
CA VAL A 117 -8.46 0.14 -3.78
C VAL A 117 -7.91 1.55 -4.00
N ARG A 118 -8.19 2.11 -5.17
CA ARG A 118 -7.86 3.47 -5.62
C ARG A 118 -9.06 4.11 -6.29
#